data_AF-A0A1F9PYR1-F1
#
_entry.id   AF-A0A1F9PYR1-F1
#
_cell.length_a   1.000
_cell.length_b   1.000
_cell.length_c   1.000
_cell.angle_alpha   90.00
_cell.angle_beta   90.00
_cell.angle_gamma   90.00
#
_symmetry.space_group_name_H-M   'P 1'
#
loop_
_entity.id
_entity.type
_entity.pdbx_description
1 polymer ?
#
loop_
_entity_poly.entity_id
_entity_poly.type
_entity_poly.pdbx_seq_one_letter_code
_entity_poly.pdbx_strand_id
1 'polypeptide(L)'
;MSRTTVARKLYALLGASLFFAAATANAGTITGWDMSNVTVAAPPYTEFVKYRSTLYTSTAKTATNGYIGWEESDVTAPAMKVVNKDDITGLKCIMTTGINPYDFSDKMCSDPLQSSKRWKVGGINGQPIDVYFSVATDTLTTVYNSMQKLTDNDARKWKGFKAELGFMVNGVFTKSTSLDGLGFSARTGKYFTTTTSALQSAETLSAVWAQGLAGPADANHPATGYFDPIYRFSYFLNATEDMIDSGLITSNYYALFGDWNNLSGVPYAYYYDDDANPNTDNTLMANCDGTFVVTDPVTSAGTCSGTWVTYRSQAGLDASGIAYPSDGVKKPVPADILAAWQANYLYTNAPLEDLANLGLNYYITVNKLNANWKTPNQFVLRFTPKY
;
A
#
# COMPACT_ATOMS: atom_id res chain seq x y z
N MET A 1 22.56 73.71 -39.45
CA MET A 1 23.33 72.50 -39.10
C MET A 1 22.39 71.31 -39.23
N SER A 2 22.36 70.69 -40.41
CA SER A 2 23.00 69.38 -40.71
C SER A 2 22.29 68.23 -40.01
N ARG A 3 21.68 67.22 -40.63
CA ARG A 3 21.56 66.69 -42.02
C ARG A 3 20.36 65.69 -41.94
N THR A 4 19.31 65.75 -42.77
CA THR A 4 19.07 64.91 -43.99
C THR A 4 19.39 63.41 -43.77
N THR A 5 18.61 62.38 -44.17
CA THR A 5 17.70 62.22 -45.32
C THR A 5 17.06 60.81 -45.26
N VAL A 6 15.77 60.73 -45.64
CA VAL A 6 15.17 59.85 -46.67
C VAL A 6 15.23 58.31 -46.56
N ALA A 7 14.01 57.75 -46.54
CA ALA A 7 13.44 56.53 -47.13
C ALA A 7 14.33 55.58 -47.96
N ARG A 8 13.95 54.28 -48.01
CA ARG A 8 13.05 53.69 -49.04
C ARG A 8 13.19 52.15 -49.08
N LYS A 9 12.07 51.49 -49.45
CA LYS A 9 11.91 50.21 -50.16
C LYS A 9 11.41 48.98 -49.37
N LEU A 10 10.13 48.71 -49.60
CA LEU A 10 9.54 47.39 -49.81
C LEU A 10 10.32 46.63 -50.89
N TYR A 11 10.67 45.36 -50.67
CA TYR A 11 10.60 44.26 -51.66
C TYR A 11 10.61 42.90 -50.95
N ALA A 12 9.75 42.02 -51.44
CA ALA A 12 9.54 40.65 -51.02
C ALA A 12 10.74 39.74 -51.36
N LEU A 13 10.91 38.66 -50.58
CA LEU A 13 11.48 37.41 -51.07
C LEU A 13 11.03 36.24 -50.17
N LEU A 14 10.38 35.28 -50.83
CA LEU A 14 10.13 33.91 -50.37
C LEU A 14 11.42 33.28 -49.82
N GLY A 15 11.30 32.43 -48.81
CA GLY A 15 12.39 31.51 -48.48
C GLY A 15 12.13 30.66 -47.25
N ALA A 16 11.83 29.40 -47.49
CA ALA A 16 11.92 28.29 -46.56
C ALA A 16 10.96 28.33 -45.36
N SER A 17 9.78 27.75 -45.60
CA SER A 17 9.12 26.82 -44.68
C SER A 17 10.14 25.90 -43.99
N LEU A 18 10.67 26.34 -42.86
CA LEU A 18 11.17 25.46 -41.81
C LEU A 18 9.95 24.90 -41.10
N PHE A 19 9.38 23.84 -41.68
CA PHE A 19 8.80 22.79 -40.88
C PHE A 19 9.92 22.31 -39.96
N PHE A 20 10.06 22.94 -38.80
CA PHE A 20 10.50 22.22 -37.63
C PHE A 20 9.41 21.17 -37.43
N ALA A 21 9.62 19.99 -38.03
CA ALA A 21 9.11 18.77 -37.45
C ALA A 21 9.67 18.79 -36.03
N ALA A 22 8.85 19.26 -35.09
CA ALA A 22 9.09 19.03 -33.69
C ALA A 22 9.29 17.52 -33.60
N ALA A 23 10.53 17.10 -33.38
CA ALA A 23 10.84 15.70 -33.15
C ALA A 23 9.94 15.29 -31.98
N THR A 24 8.91 14.53 -32.29
CA THR A 24 7.86 14.18 -31.34
C THR A 24 8.51 13.39 -30.21
N ALA A 25 8.41 13.92 -28.99
CA ALA A 25 8.91 13.23 -27.81
C ALA A 25 7.95 12.07 -27.49
N ASN A 26 8.32 10.85 -27.84
CA ASN A 26 7.51 9.63 -27.65
C ASN A 26 7.58 9.03 -26.23
N ALA A 27 6.74 9.32 -25.22
CA ALA A 27 6.73 8.70 -23.87
C ALA A 27 6.09 7.29 -23.59
N GLY A 28 5.60 6.92 -22.38
CA GLY A 28 5.20 5.54 -22.05
C GLY A 28 4.10 5.38 -20.98
N THR A 29 3.24 4.35 -21.11
CA THR A 29 2.05 4.08 -20.26
C THR A 29 2.03 2.63 -19.78
N ILE A 30 1.80 2.39 -18.49
CA ILE A 30 1.56 1.05 -17.94
C ILE A 30 0.21 0.55 -18.45
N THR A 31 0.21 -0.51 -19.25
CA THR A 31 -1.02 -1.08 -19.83
C THR A 31 -1.71 -2.05 -18.90
N GLY A 32 -0.98 -2.63 -17.93
CA GLY A 32 -1.57 -3.51 -16.94
C GLY A 32 -0.54 -4.29 -16.14
N TRP A 33 -1.07 -5.13 -15.26
CA TRP A 33 -0.34 -6.18 -14.57
C TRP A 33 -0.02 -7.31 -15.57
N ASP A 34 1.26 -7.66 -15.69
CA ASP A 34 1.64 -8.87 -16.39
C ASP A 34 1.41 -10.09 -15.48
N MET A 35 0.45 -10.93 -15.87
CA MET A 35 0.02 -12.11 -15.11
C MET A 35 0.69 -13.41 -15.58
N SER A 36 1.72 -13.35 -16.43
CA SER A 36 2.38 -14.54 -16.98
C SER A 36 2.97 -15.46 -15.92
N ASN A 37 3.45 -14.90 -14.80
CA ASN A 37 3.97 -15.62 -13.64
C ASN A 37 2.92 -15.74 -12.50
N VAL A 38 1.63 -15.56 -12.77
CA VAL A 38 0.60 -15.47 -11.73
C VAL A 38 -0.44 -16.57 -11.88
N THR A 39 -0.88 -17.15 -10.76
CA THR A 39 -2.09 -17.99 -10.72
C THR A 39 -3.08 -17.39 -9.75
N VAL A 40 -4.26 -17.03 -10.25
CA VAL A 40 -5.37 -16.53 -9.44
C VAL A 40 -6.07 -17.72 -8.79
N ALA A 41 -6.46 -17.61 -7.52
CA ALA A 41 -7.34 -18.58 -6.88
C ALA A 41 -8.57 -18.85 -7.76
N ALA A 42 -9.01 -20.10 -7.88
CA ALA A 42 -10.13 -20.44 -8.74
C ALA A 42 -11.48 -20.09 -8.06
N PRO A 43 -12.50 -19.65 -8.83
CA PRO A 43 -13.87 -19.49 -8.33
C PRO A 43 -14.52 -20.85 -8.02
N PRO A 44 -15.67 -20.88 -7.29
CA PRO A 44 -16.45 -19.73 -6.81
C PRO A 44 -15.76 -18.98 -5.67
N TYR A 45 -15.93 -17.65 -5.66
CA TYR A 45 -15.54 -16.81 -4.54
C TYR A 45 -16.72 -16.63 -3.59
N THR A 46 -16.42 -16.66 -2.30
CA THR A 46 -17.38 -16.44 -1.21
C THR A 46 -17.04 -15.12 -0.55
N GLU A 47 -18.04 -14.27 -0.37
CA GLU A 47 -17.88 -12.98 0.29
C GLU A 47 -17.23 -13.14 1.69
N PHE A 48 -16.38 -12.19 2.06
CA PHE A 48 -15.56 -12.15 3.28
C PHE A 48 -14.52 -13.26 3.41
N VAL A 49 -14.30 -14.08 2.36
CA VAL A 49 -13.22 -15.06 2.33
C VAL A 49 -11.96 -14.48 1.70
N LYS A 50 -10.81 -14.77 2.32
CA LYS A 50 -9.49 -14.34 1.83
C LYS A 50 -8.99 -15.26 0.72
N TYR A 51 -8.62 -14.68 -0.41
CA TYR A 51 -8.05 -15.37 -1.57
C TYR A 51 -6.72 -14.74 -1.98
N ARG A 52 -6.01 -15.42 -2.90
CA ARG A 52 -4.66 -15.03 -3.33
C ARG A 52 -4.47 -15.22 -4.83
N SER A 53 -3.78 -14.27 -5.43
CA SER A 53 -3.13 -14.40 -6.72
C SER A 53 -1.66 -14.70 -6.45
N THR A 54 -1.28 -15.96 -6.58
CA THR A 54 0.07 -16.45 -6.25
C THR A 54 1.07 -15.91 -7.27
N LEU A 55 2.13 -15.27 -6.77
CA LEU A 55 3.24 -14.73 -7.57
C LEU A 55 4.35 -15.78 -7.65
N TYR A 56 4.62 -16.31 -8.83
CA TYR A 56 5.69 -17.27 -9.05
C TYR A 56 6.98 -16.58 -9.48
N THR A 57 8.11 -17.23 -9.21
CA THR A 57 9.44 -16.70 -9.57
C THR A 57 9.71 -16.73 -11.08
N SER A 58 8.90 -17.45 -11.85
CA SER A 58 8.98 -17.53 -13.31
C SER A 58 7.66 -17.97 -13.93
N THR A 59 7.56 -17.90 -15.26
CA THR A 59 6.42 -18.37 -16.05
C THR A 59 6.21 -19.89 -16.01
N ALA A 60 7.21 -20.66 -15.56
CA ALA A 60 7.08 -22.09 -15.34
C ALA A 60 6.27 -22.42 -14.07
N LYS A 61 6.05 -21.44 -13.18
CA LYS A 61 5.20 -21.53 -11.99
C LYS A 61 5.53 -22.70 -11.05
N THR A 62 6.83 -22.93 -10.81
CA THR A 62 7.31 -24.03 -9.94
C THR A 62 7.64 -23.59 -8.52
N ALA A 63 7.98 -22.32 -8.30
CA ALA A 63 8.30 -21.76 -6.99
C ALA A 63 7.63 -20.39 -6.81
N THR A 64 7.26 -20.04 -5.58
CA THR A 64 6.59 -18.78 -5.22
C THR A 64 7.24 -18.16 -4.00
N ASN A 65 7.32 -16.83 -4.00
CA ASN A 65 7.86 -16.04 -2.89
C ASN A 65 6.81 -15.09 -2.27
N GLY A 66 5.63 -14.99 -2.88
CA GLY A 66 4.61 -14.06 -2.44
C GLY A 66 3.30 -14.17 -3.21
N TYR A 67 2.39 -13.25 -2.92
CA TYR A 67 1.05 -13.21 -3.50
C TYR A 67 0.50 -11.77 -3.53
N ILE A 68 -0.50 -11.54 -4.37
CA ILE A 68 -1.44 -10.43 -4.21
C ILE A 68 -2.69 -10.97 -3.51
N GLY A 69 -3.02 -10.43 -2.34
CA GLY A 69 -4.11 -10.93 -1.50
C GLY A 69 -5.35 -10.04 -1.58
N TRP A 70 -6.52 -10.65 -1.48
CA TRP A 70 -7.77 -9.94 -1.25
C TRP A 70 -8.70 -10.69 -0.34
N GLU A 71 -9.70 -9.99 0.15
CA GLU A 71 -10.88 -10.55 0.79
C GLU A 71 -12.06 -10.24 -0.14
N GLU A 72 -12.79 -11.25 -0.58
CA GLU A 72 -13.85 -11.09 -1.57
C GLU A 72 -14.96 -10.21 -0.99
N SER A 73 -15.19 -9.06 -1.59
CA SER A 73 -16.23 -8.09 -1.17
C SER A 73 -16.33 -7.00 -2.24
N ASP A 74 -16.05 -5.74 -1.87
CA ASP A 74 -15.85 -4.64 -2.81
C ASP A 74 -14.50 -4.75 -3.55
N VAL A 75 -13.64 -5.68 -3.14
CA VAL A 75 -12.47 -6.16 -3.89
C VAL A 75 -12.77 -7.53 -4.49
N THR A 76 -12.49 -7.68 -5.78
CA THR A 76 -12.70 -8.94 -6.51
C THR A 76 -11.41 -9.43 -7.14
N ALA A 77 -11.38 -10.68 -7.60
CA ALA A 77 -10.26 -11.22 -8.37
C ALA A 77 -9.92 -10.36 -9.62
N PRO A 78 -8.64 -10.22 -10.01
CA PRO A 78 -7.44 -10.84 -9.42
C PRO A 78 -6.75 -10.02 -8.31
N ALA A 79 -7.44 -9.05 -7.70
CA ALA A 79 -7.01 -8.16 -6.62
C ALA A 79 -6.08 -6.98 -6.98
N MET A 80 -5.68 -6.83 -8.24
CA MET A 80 -4.88 -5.68 -8.69
C MET A 80 -5.22 -5.29 -10.12
N LYS A 81 -5.31 -3.98 -10.37
CA LYS A 81 -5.41 -3.37 -11.70
C LYS A 81 -4.58 -2.10 -11.80
N VAL A 82 -4.42 -1.66 -13.04
CA VAL A 82 -3.85 -0.35 -13.39
C VAL A 82 -4.98 0.50 -13.95
N VAL A 83 -5.23 1.64 -13.33
CA VAL A 83 -6.18 2.65 -13.81
C VAL A 83 -5.41 3.69 -14.60
N ASN A 84 -5.72 3.79 -15.90
CA ASN A 84 -5.07 4.74 -16.82
C ASN A 84 -5.84 6.04 -17.00
N LYS A 85 -7.07 6.10 -16.50
CA LYS A 85 -7.91 7.29 -16.52
C LYS A 85 -8.98 7.16 -15.46
N ASP A 86 -8.69 7.67 -14.27
CA ASP A 86 -9.69 7.93 -13.25
C ASP A 86 -10.82 8.80 -13.84
N ASP A 87 -12.06 8.47 -13.58
CA ASP A 87 -13.24 9.06 -14.21
C ASP A 87 -13.56 10.47 -13.70
N ILE A 88 -13.17 10.79 -12.46
CA ILE A 88 -13.37 12.11 -11.85
C ILE A 88 -12.13 13.00 -12.07
N THR A 89 -10.95 12.50 -11.72
CA THR A 89 -9.72 13.30 -11.64
C THR A 89 -8.81 13.15 -12.85
N GLY A 90 -9.03 12.13 -13.69
CA GLY A 90 -8.12 11.78 -14.78
C GLY A 90 -6.75 11.24 -14.33
N LEU A 91 -6.56 11.06 -13.01
CA LEU A 91 -5.34 10.51 -12.45
C LEU A 91 -5.15 9.04 -12.83
N LYS A 92 -3.93 8.57 -12.59
CA LYS A 92 -3.52 7.20 -12.87
C LYS A 92 -3.00 6.56 -11.60
N CYS A 93 -3.34 5.31 -11.39
CA CYS A 93 -2.92 4.58 -10.21
C CYS A 93 -2.80 3.08 -10.43
N ILE A 94 -2.08 2.45 -9.52
CA ILE A 94 -2.01 0.99 -9.34
C ILE A 94 -2.76 0.71 -8.05
N MET A 95 -3.83 -0.08 -8.14
CA MET A 95 -4.81 -0.26 -7.07
C MET A 95 -5.49 -1.62 -7.14
N THR A 96 -6.39 -1.93 -6.21
CA THR A 96 -7.22 -3.13 -6.26
C THR A 96 -8.22 -3.11 -7.40
N THR A 97 -8.59 -4.31 -7.87
CA THR A 97 -9.80 -4.54 -8.67
C THR A 97 -11.04 -4.54 -7.79
N GLY A 98 -12.22 -4.46 -8.40
CA GLY A 98 -13.50 -4.54 -7.72
C GLY A 98 -14.39 -3.36 -8.02
N ILE A 99 -15.36 -3.15 -7.15
CA ILE A 99 -16.41 -2.15 -7.31
C ILE A 99 -16.28 -1.06 -6.24
N ASN A 100 -16.68 0.15 -6.55
CA ASN A 100 -16.85 1.18 -5.53
C ASN A 100 -18.06 0.79 -4.64
N PRO A 101 -17.89 0.60 -3.32
CA PRO A 101 -18.99 0.14 -2.46
C PRO A 101 -20.08 1.19 -2.24
N TYR A 102 -19.86 2.44 -2.63
CA TYR A 102 -20.80 3.54 -2.42
C TYR A 102 -21.78 3.74 -3.59
N ASP A 103 -21.35 3.44 -4.81
CA ASP A 103 -22.15 3.66 -6.03
C ASP A 103 -22.15 2.48 -7.02
N PHE A 104 -21.46 1.38 -6.68
CA PHE A 104 -21.36 0.15 -7.47
C PHE A 104 -20.70 0.30 -8.85
N SER A 105 -20.04 1.42 -9.11
CA SER A 105 -19.22 1.62 -10.32
C SER A 105 -17.92 0.80 -10.26
N ASP A 106 -17.19 0.74 -11.37
CA ASP A 106 -15.84 0.17 -11.37
C ASP A 106 -14.95 1.01 -10.44
N LYS A 107 -14.18 0.36 -9.56
CA LYS A 107 -13.40 1.05 -8.52
C LYS A 107 -12.35 2.01 -9.12
N MET A 108 -12.29 3.27 -8.69
CA MET A 108 -11.40 4.30 -9.25
C MET A 108 -10.41 4.88 -8.22
N CYS A 109 -9.37 5.57 -8.70
CA CYS A 109 -8.33 6.15 -7.85
C CYS A 109 -8.92 7.17 -6.86
N SER A 110 -9.93 7.92 -7.27
CA SER A 110 -10.58 8.97 -6.50
C SER A 110 -11.70 8.50 -5.58
N ASP A 111 -12.02 7.20 -5.55
CA ASP A 111 -13.13 6.72 -4.70
C ASP A 111 -12.93 7.13 -3.23
N PRO A 112 -14.01 7.25 -2.43
CA PRO A 112 -13.90 7.66 -1.04
C PRO A 112 -12.95 6.80 -0.20
N LEU A 113 -12.62 7.26 1.00
CA LEU A 113 -11.93 6.43 1.99
C LEU A 113 -12.73 5.17 2.29
N GLN A 114 -12.06 4.14 2.81
CA GLN A 114 -12.67 2.83 3.10
C GLN A 114 -13.26 2.08 1.87
N SER A 115 -12.99 2.51 0.64
CA SER A 115 -13.32 1.77 -0.59
C SER A 115 -12.28 0.69 -0.99
N SER A 116 -11.54 0.15 -0.02
CA SER A 116 -10.57 -0.95 -0.22
C SER A 116 -9.56 -0.80 -1.38
N LYS A 117 -9.15 0.43 -1.72
CA LYS A 117 -8.29 0.71 -2.90
C LYS A 117 -6.87 0.13 -2.87
N ARG A 118 -6.38 -0.31 -1.70
CA ARG A 118 -4.96 -0.67 -1.55
C ARG A 118 -4.69 -2.12 -1.95
N TRP A 119 -3.90 -2.33 -3.00
CA TRP A 119 -3.52 -3.68 -3.43
C TRP A 119 -2.52 -4.27 -2.43
N LYS A 120 -2.73 -5.53 -2.02
CA LYS A 120 -1.99 -6.13 -0.89
C LYS A 120 -0.94 -7.13 -1.39
N VAL A 121 0.34 -6.82 -1.25
CA VAL A 121 1.45 -7.73 -1.55
C VAL A 121 1.88 -8.44 -0.28
N GLY A 122 1.88 -9.77 -0.26
CA GLY A 122 2.41 -10.55 0.87
C GLY A 122 3.63 -11.37 0.48
N GLY A 123 4.65 -11.40 1.34
CA GLY A 123 5.83 -12.28 1.20
C GLY A 123 5.78 -13.45 2.17
N ILE A 124 6.21 -14.65 1.74
CA ILE A 124 5.96 -15.90 2.50
C ILE A 124 7.20 -16.72 2.88
N ASN A 125 8.40 -16.37 2.39
CA ASN A 125 9.60 -17.20 2.57
C ASN A 125 10.90 -16.39 2.67
N GLY A 126 10.77 -15.09 2.92
CA GLY A 126 11.91 -14.17 3.03
C GLY A 126 12.74 -13.98 1.78
N GLN A 127 12.20 -14.37 0.62
CA GLN A 127 12.82 -14.13 -0.68
C GLN A 127 12.22 -12.89 -1.35
N PRO A 128 12.90 -12.33 -2.37
CA PRO A 128 12.35 -11.23 -3.15
C PRO A 128 11.01 -11.58 -3.82
N ILE A 129 10.08 -10.65 -3.80
CA ILE A 129 8.76 -10.72 -4.41
C ILE A 129 8.77 -9.83 -5.66
N ASP A 130 8.45 -10.40 -6.82
CA ASP A 130 8.48 -9.70 -8.10
C ASP A 130 7.07 -9.51 -8.65
N VAL A 131 6.71 -8.26 -8.94
CA VAL A 131 5.45 -7.88 -9.59
C VAL A 131 5.78 -7.27 -10.96
N TYR A 132 5.24 -7.87 -12.01
CA TYR A 132 5.57 -7.52 -13.39
C TYR A 132 4.53 -6.57 -13.97
N PHE A 133 4.95 -5.60 -14.75
CA PHE A 133 4.08 -4.62 -15.39
C PHE A 133 4.37 -4.55 -16.88
N SER A 134 3.30 -4.57 -17.67
CA SER A 134 3.35 -4.32 -19.11
C SER A 134 3.24 -2.83 -19.39
N VAL A 135 3.97 -2.34 -20.38
CA VAL A 135 4.05 -0.93 -20.74
C VAL A 135 3.93 -0.76 -22.25
N ALA A 136 3.01 0.11 -22.70
CA ALA A 136 2.98 0.56 -24.09
C ALA A 136 3.96 1.72 -24.28
N THR A 137 4.70 1.68 -25.39
CA THR A 137 5.39 2.88 -25.91
C THR A 137 4.34 3.85 -26.44
N ASP A 138 4.32 5.08 -25.94
CA ASP A 138 3.42 6.14 -26.40
C ASP A 138 4.11 7.52 -26.48
N THR A 139 3.41 8.63 -26.21
CA THR A 139 3.94 10.01 -26.28
C THR A 139 3.99 10.74 -24.93
N LEU A 140 3.55 10.12 -23.82
CA LEU A 140 3.32 10.81 -22.55
C LEU A 140 4.15 10.26 -21.39
N THR A 141 4.86 11.15 -20.68
CA THR A 141 5.48 10.73 -19.40
C THR A 141 4.35 10.57 -18.41
N THR A 142 4.22 9.37 -17.86
CA THR A 142 3.07 8.99 -17.09
C THR A 142 3.45 8.67 -15.66
N VAL A 143 2.71 9.25 -14.73
CA VAL A 143 2.92 9.11 -13.28
C VAL A 143 1.76 8.32 -12.68
N TYR A 144 2.06 7.24 -11.99
CA TYR A 144 1.09 6.35 -11.34
C TYR A 144 1.23 6.43 -9.83
N ASN A 145 0.17 6.75 -9.11
CA ASN A 145 0.14 6.54 -7.67
C ASN A 145 0.01 5.04 -7.37
N SER A 146 0.90 4.46 -6.58
CA SER A 146 0.73 3.11 -6.06
C SER A 146 0.07 3.18 -4.69
N MET A 147 -1.18 2.74 -4.63
CA MET A 147 -1.92 2.61 -3.37
C MET A 147 -1.74 1.18 -2.86
N GLN A 148 -0.75 0.94 -1.99
CA GLN A 148 -0.35 -0.44 -1.66
C GLN A 148 -0.48 -0.74 -0.16
N LYS A 149 -0.67 -2.02 0.18
CA LYS A 149 -0.28 -2.60 1.47
C LYS A 149 0.81 -3.67 1.22
N LEU A 150 1.89 -3.64 1.98
CA LEU A 150 2.88 -4.70 2.04
C LEU A 150 2.65 -5.51 3.33
N THR A 151 2.66 -6.82 3.22
CA THR A 151 2.35 -7.74 4.32
C THR A 151 3.54 -8.67 4.58
N ASP A 152 4.02 -8.68 5.82
CA ASP A 152 4.92 -9.72 6.28
C ASP A 152 4.09 -10.97 6.58
N ASN A 153 4.21 -11.99 5.73
CA ASN A 153 3.59 -13.30 5.93
C ASN A 153 4.67 -14.41 5.96
N ASP A 154 5.90 -14.04 6.33
CA ASP A 154 6.98 -14.99 6.54
C ASP A 154 6.94 -15.56 7.96
N ALA A 155 7.67 -16.65 8.20
CA ALA A 155 7.81 -17.22 9.54
C ALA A 155 8.66 -16.33 10.48
N ARG A 156 9.51 -15.47 9.91
CA ARG A 156 10.38 -14.55 10.66
C ARG A 156 9.96 -13.11 10.41
N LYS A 157 9.90 -12.34 11.48
CA LYS A 157 9.65 -10.89 11.45
C LYS A 157 10.65 -10.16 10.55
N TRP A 158 10.14 -9.29 9.69
CA TRP A 158 10.97 -8.40 8.90
C TRP A 158 11.45 -7.20 9.73
N LYS A 159 12.70 -6.78 9.55
CA LYS A 159 13.22 -5.49 10.08
C LYS A 159 12.89 -4.31 9.18
N GLY A 160 12.32 -4.58 8.02
CA GLY A 160 12.01 -3.61 6.99
C GLY A 160 11.98 -4.27 5.62
N PHE A 161 12.00 -3.43 4.59
CA PHE A 161 11.97 -3.84 3.19
C PHE A 161 12.82 -2.89 2.33
N LYS A 162 13.08 -3.34 1.11
CA LYS A 162 13.58 -2.52 0.00
C LYS A 162 12.69 -2.77 -1.21
N ALA A 163 12.24 -1.72 -1.87
CA ALA A 163 11.55 -1.77 -3.16
C ALA A 163 12.51 -1.29 -4.26
N GLU A 164 12.63 -2.05 -5.35
CA GLU A 164 13.52 -1.75 -6.48
C GLU A 164 12.77 -1.87 -7.80
N LEU A 165 13.06 -0.97 -8.73
CA LEU A 165 12.57 -1.05 -10.11
C LEU A 165 13.64 -1.70 -10.99
N GLY A 166 13.22 -2.48 -11.98
CA GLY A 166 14.16 -3.10 -12.91
C GLY A 166 13.51 -4.04 -13.92
N PHE A 167 14.30 -5.00 -14.39
CA PHE A 167 13.95 -5.88 -15.50
C PHE A 167 14.31 -7.32 -15.16
N MET A 168 13.54 -8.29 -15.66
CA MET A 168 13.93 -9.69 -15.61
C MET A 168 14.60 -10.09 -16.91
N VAL A 169 15.91 -10.33 -16.85
CA VAL A 169 16.75 -10.69 -17.99
C VAL A 169 17.25 -12.11 -17.77
N ASN A 170 16.81 -13.04 -18.62
CA ASN A 170 17.17 -14.47 -18.50
C ASN A 170 16.89 -15.05 -17.09
N GLY A 171 15.78 -14.65 -16.46
CA GLY A 171 15.40 -15.09 -15.11
C GLY A 171 16.17 -14.40 -13.97
N VAL A 172 17.03 -13.43 -14.27
CA VAL A 172 17.79 -12.66 -13.27
C VAL A 172 17.28 -11.23 -13.23
N PHE A 173 16.93 -10.77 -12.03
CA PHE A 173 16.55 -9.38 -11.83
C PHE A 173 17.75 -8.47 -12.00
N THR A 174 17.60 -7.54 -12.92
CA THR A 174 18.58 -6.54 -13.27
C THR A 174 17.98 -5.18 -12.98
N LYS A 175 18.57 -4.45 -12.03
CA LYS A 175 18.06 -3.13 -11.64
C LYS A 175 17.97 -2.18 -12.83
N SER A 176 16.98 -1.29 -12.76
CA SER A 176 16.93 -0.07 -13.56
C SER A 176 18.16 0.79 -13.29
N THR A 177 18.41 1.72 -14.20
CA THR A 177 19.53 2.65 -14.14
C THR A 177 19.02 4.06 -14.33
N SER A 178 19.66 5.01 -13.67
CA SER A 178 19.26 6.42 -13.75
C SER A 178 19.00 6.90 -15.18
N LEU A 179 17.88 7.61 -15.32
CA LEU A 179 17.37 8.19 -16.56
C LEU A 179 17.05 7.18 -17.65
N ASP A 180 16.82 5.90 -17.31
CA ASP A 180 16.30 4.90 -18.25
C ASP A 180 14.80 5.05 -18.52
N GLY A 181 14.16 6.04 -17.88
CA GLY A 181 12.75 6.36 -18.09
C GLY A 181 11.77 5.60 -17.20
N LEU A 182 12.28 4.85 -16.22
CA LEU A 182 11.54 4.24 -15.14
C LEU A 182 12.06 4.80 -13.81
N GLY A 183 11.17 5.18 -12.90
CA GLY A 183 11.65 5.58 -11.58
C GLY A 183 10.57 5.91 -10.57
N PHE A 184 10.91 5.79 -9.29
CA PHE A 184 10.17 6.36 -8.19
C PHE A 184 10.27 7.88 -8.22
N SER A 185 9.15 8.53 -7.94
CA SER A 185 8.99 9.96 -8.19
C SER A 185 8.05 10.63 -7.20
N ALA A 186 8.10 11.96 -7.17
CA ALA A 186 7.04 12.76 -6.58
C ALA A 186 5.77 12.73 -7.47
N ARG A 187 4.64 13.21 -6.94
CA ARG A 187 3.37 13.31 -7.66
C ARG A 187 3.46 14.02 -9.02
N THR A 188 4.43 14.92 -9.20
CA THR A 188 4.66 15.66 -10.46
C THR A 188 5.48 14.88 -11.49
N GLY A 189 5.90 13.65 -11.18
CA GLY A 189 6.76 12.82 -12.04
C GLY A 189 8.25 13.14 -11.96
N LYS A 190 8.65 14.04 -11.05
CA LYS A 190 10.07 14.30 -10.80
C LYS A 190 10.67 13.12 -10.03
N TYR A 191 11.65 12.45 -10.61
CA TYR A 191 12.35 11.35 -9.95
C TYR A 191 12.99 11.80 -8.64
N PHE A 192 12.98 10.90 -7.66
CA PHE A 192 13.73 11.12 -6.44
C PHE A 192 15.24 11.00 -6.72
N THR A 193 16.04 11.90 -6.16
CA THR A 193 17.51 11.81 -6.27
C THR A 193 18.12 11.29 -4.98
N THR A 194 17.66 11.80 -3.84
CA THR A 194 18.00 11.37 -2.46
C THR A 194 16.98 11.99 -1.49
N THR A 195 15.74 11.51 -1.55
CA THR A 195 14.63 12.07 -0.75
C THR A 195 14.32 11.17 0.45
N THR A 196 13.76 11.73 1.53
CA THR A 196 13.28 10.95 2.67
C THR A 196 11.78 11.18 2.91
N SER A 197 11.07 10.17 3.42
CA SER A 197 9.64 10.34 3.77
C SER A 197 9.41 11.39 4.86
N ALA A 198 10.40 11.67 5.71
CA ALA A 198 10.32 12.69 6.75
C ALA A 198 10.18 14.13 6.19
N LEU A 199 10.60 14.35 4.94
CA LEU A 199 10.53 15.65 4.26
C LEU A 199 9.44 15.69 3.18
N GLN A 200 8.64 14.63 3.05
CA GLN A 200 7.59 14.51 2.04
C GLN A 200 6.22 14.43 2.71
N SER A 201 5.19 14.83 1.97
CA SER A 201 3.83 14.57 2.41
C SER A 201 3.55 13.06 2.38
N ALA A 202 2.66 12.59 3.25
CA ALA A 202 2.32 11.17 3.30
C ALA A 202 1.68 10.67 1.99
N GLU A 203 1.01 11.56 1.26
CA GLU A 203 0.46 11.31 -0.09
C GLU A 203 1.54 11.17 -1.15
N THR A 204 2.79 11.58 -0.88
CA THR A 204 3.91 11.49 -1.82
C THR A 204 4.78 10.27 -1.56
N LEU A 205 5.22 10.07 -0.32
CA LEU A 205 6.08 8.96 0.06
C LEU A 205 5.87 8.62 1.54
N SER A 206 5.26 7.47 1.83
CA SER A 206 5.06 7.02 3.21
C SER A 206 4.96 5.51 3.34
N ALA A 207 5.40 5.01 4.51
CA ALA A 207 5.23 3.64 4.96
C ALA A 207 4.63 3.67 6.37
N VAL A 208 3.32 3.52 6.49
CA VAL A 208 2.57 3.71 7.73
C VAL A 208 1.60 2.56 7.99
N TRP A 209 1.49 2.12 9.23
CA TRP A 209 0.44 1.18 9.64
C TRP A 209 -0.93 1.87 9.69
N ALA A 210 -2.02 1.13 9.87
CA ALA A 210 -3.36 1.70 9.98
C ALA A 210 -3.43 2.83 11.03
N GLN A 211 -4.21 3.88 10.77
CA GLN A 211 -4.35 5.01 11.70
C GLN A 211 -4.95 4.57 13.03
N GLY A 212 -5.93 3.66 12.98
CA GLY A 212 -6.59 3.11 14.17
C GLY A 212 -5.62 2.43 15.15
N LEU A 213 -4.42 2.05 14.73
CA LEU A 213 -3.39 1.50 15.63
C LEU A 213 -2.58 2.57 16.36
N ALA A 214 -2.24 3.67 15.69
CA ALA A 214 -1.36 4.71 16.23
C ALA A 214 -1.44 5.97 15.37
N GLY A 215 -1.54 7.14 15.99
CA GLY A 215 -1.59 8.45 15.38
C GLY A 215 -2.64 9.37 16.00
N PRO A 216 -2.54 10.69 15.76
CA PRO A 216 -3.56 11.64 16.18
C PRO A 216 -4.84 11.46 15.36
N ALA A 217 -5.95 11.94 15.90
CA ALA A 217 -7.16 12.13 15.12
C ALA A 217 -6.89 13.11 13.97
N ASP A 218 -7.48 12.84 12.81
CA ASP A 218 -7.40 13.69 11.63
C ASP A 218 -8.78 13.79 10.96
N ALA A 219 -8.87 14.54 9.86
CA ALA A 219 -10.14 14.76 9.15
C ALA A 219 -10.77 13.46 8.61
N ASN A 220 -9.97 12.41 8.42
CA ASN A 220 -10.36 11.12 7.86
C ASN A 220 -10.52 10.05 8.95
N HIS A 221 -9.97 10.27 10.14
CA HIS A 221 -10.00 9.38 11.29
C HIS A 221 -10.27 10.20 12.56
N PRO A 222 -11.54 10.37 12.96
CA PRO A 222 -11.89 11.26 14.08
C PRO A 222 -11.47 10.71 15.45
N ALA A 223 -11.14 9.42 15.54
CA ALA A 223 -10.59 8.81 16.74
C ALA A 223 -9.05 8.75 16.67
N THR A 224 -8.40 8.86 17.83
CA THR A 224 -6.95 8.64 17.95
C THR A 224 -6.61 7.16 17.83
N GLY A 225 -5.38 6.87 17.41
CA GLY A 225 -4.86 5.51 17.35
C GLY A 225 -4.82 4.82 18.71
N TYR A 226 -5.06 3.51 18.71
CA TYR A 226 -5.23 2.70 19.92
C TYR A 226 -3.97 2.60 20.80
N PHE A 227 -2.80 2.30 20.23
CA PHE A 227 -1.56 2.11 21.00
C PHE A 227 -0.83 3.42 21.32
N ASP A 228 -0.91 4.40 20.42
CA ASP A 228 -0.24 5.69 20.56
C ASP A 228 -1.14 6.79 19.94
N PRO A 229 -1.78 7.66 20.73
CA PRO A 229 -2.68 8.67 20.19
C PRO A 229 -1.95 9.90 19.61
N ILE A 230 -0.62 9.95 19.68
CA ILE A 230 0.17 11.14 19.31
C ILE A 230 0.99 10.88 18.04
N TYR A 231 1.64 9.72 17.95
CA TYR A 231 2.58 9.42 16.86
C TYR A 231 2.14 8.21 16.04
N ARG A 232 2.23 8.32 14.71
CA ARG A 232 1.96 7.20 13.79
C ARG A 232 3.03 6.10 13.95
N PHE A 233 2.63 4.85 13.83
CA PHE A 233 3.57 3.78 13.52
C PHE A 233 4.01 3.89 12.07
N SER A 234 5.32 3.86 11.82
CA SER A 234 5.85 3.99 10.46
C SER A 234 7.27 3.45 10.30
N TYR A 235 7.70 3.33 9.04
CA TYR A 235 9.12 3.32 8.68
C TYR A 235 9.49 4.69 8.11
N PHE A 236 10.68 5.18 8.48
CA PHE A 236 11.34 6.19 7.65
C PHE A 236 11.74 5.56 6.32
N LEU A 237 11.58 6.28 5.22
CA LEU A 237 11.96 5.81 3.89
C LEU A 237 13.03 6.72 3.31
N ASN A 238 14.02 6.12 2.65
CA ASN A 238 14.97 6.80 1.79
C ASN A 238 14.67 6.40 0.35
N ALA A 239 14.46 7.36 -0.54
CA ALA A 239 14.10 7.11 -1.93
C ALA A 239 15.09 7.76 -2.90
N THR A 240 15.40 7.00 -3.94
CA THR A 240 16.14 7.41 -5.14
C THR A 240 15.27 7.08 -6.35
N GLU A 241 15.76 7.33 -7.55
CA GLU A 241 15.05 7.02 -8.80
C GLU A 241 14.69 5.53 -8.86
N ASP A 242 15.61 4.64 -8.49
CA ASP A 242 15.46 3.21 -8.74
C ASP A 242 15.13 2.39 -7.48
N MET A 243 15.11 3.03 -6.30
CA MET A 243 14.98 2.35 -5.01
C MET A 243 14.19 3.16 -3.98
N ILE A 244 13.32 2.49 -3.24
CA ILE A 244 12.82 2.92 -1.93
C ILE A 244 13.38 1.96 -0.88
N ASP A 245 14.07 2.48 0.11
CA ASP A 245 14.68 1.71 1.18
C ASP A 245 14.11 2.12 2.53
N SER A 246 13.60 1.14 3.30
CA SER A 246 13.18 1.41 4.67
C SER A 246 14.39 1.65 5.58
N GLY A 247 14.32 2.72 6.36
CA GLY A 247 15.19 3.00 7.48
C GLY A 247 14.65 2.33 8.75
N LEU A 248 14.83 3.00 9.89
CA LEU A 248 14.36 2.48 11.17
C LEU A 248 12.83 2.52 11.25
N ILE A 249 12.28 1.47 11.85
CA ILE A 249 10.91 1.47 12.36
C ILE A 249 10.79 2.47 13.52
N THR A 250 9.65 3.14 13.67
CA THR A 250 9.47 4.12 14.74
C THR A 250 9.61 3.49 16.12
N SER A 251 10.21 4.23 17.05
CA SER A 251 10.52 3.74 18.40
C SER A 251 9.27 3.32 19.19
N ASN A 252 8.14 3.97 18.95
CA ASN A 252 6.86 3.63 19.59
C ASN A 252 6.32 2.25 19.14
N TYR A 253 6.48 1.86 17.87
CA TYR A 253 6.17 0.50 17.43
C TYR A 253 7.19 -0.48 18.01
N TYR A 254 8.49 -0.17 17.88
CA TYR A 254 9.56 -1.07 18.30
C TYR A 254 9.49 -1.40 19.80
N ALA A 255 9.16 -0.41 20.63
CA ALA A 255 9.02 -0.60 22.08
C ALA A 255 7.89 -1.57 22.45
N LEU A 256 6.86 -1.69 21.63
CA LEU A 256 5.70 -2.57 21.87
C LEU A 256 5.86 -3.95 21.23
N PHE A 257 6.42 -4.01 20.02
CA PHE A 257 6.36 -5.22 19.20
C PHE A 257 7.71 -5.71 18.70
N GLY A 258 8.78 -4.93 18.90
CA GLY A 258 10.09 -5.15 18.30
C GLY A 258 10.06 -4.95 16.78
N ASP A 259 10.64 -5.89 16.05
CA ASP A 259 10.60 -5.93 14.60
C ASP A 259 9.15 -6.09 14.07
N TRP A 260 8.94 -5.85 12.78
CA TRP A 260 7.61 -5.90 12.14
C TRP A 260 6.94 -7.25 12.39
N ASN A 261 5.75 -7.24 13.00
CA ASN A 261 4.95 -8.45 13.16
C ASN A 261 4.63 -9.09 11.80
N ASN A 262 4.88 -10.39 11.70
CA ASN A 262 4.35 -11.23 10.64
C ASN A 262 2.90 -11.61 10.94
N LEU A 263 2.16 -12.01 9.90
CA LEU A 263 0.73 -12.31 9.98
C LEU A 263 0.38 -13.38 11.03
N SER A 264 1.27 -14.36 11.25
CA SER A 264 1.10 -15.41 12.26
C SER A 264 1.51 -15.00 13.67
N GLY A 265 2.23 -13.88 13.84
CA GLY A 265 2.76 -13.39 15.11
C GLY A 265 2.10 -12.12 15.62
N VAL A 266 1.04 -11.64 14.97
CA VAL A 266 0.26 -10.51 15.50
C VAL A 266 -0.50 -10.93 16.77
N PRO A 267 -0.63 -10.04 17.76
CA PRO A 267 -1.41 -10.32 18.96
C PRO A 267 -2.89 -10.50 18.61
N TYR A 268 -3.58 -11.36 19.36
CA TYR A 268 -5.04 -11.40 19.35
C TYR A 268 -5.62 -10.23 20.15
N ALA A 269 -6.78 -9.78 19.71
CA ALA A 269 -7.52 -8.67 20.29
C ALA A 269 -8.99 -9.01 20.54
N TYR A 270 -9.60 -8.21 21.39
CA TYR A 270 -11.06 -8.05 21.47
C TYR A 270 -11.49 -6.84 20.66
N TYR A 271 -12.54 -7.02 19.88
CA TYR A 271 -13.21 -5.97 19.12
C TYR A 271 -14.66 -5.86 19.57
N TYR A 272 -15.18 -4.64 19.61
CA TYR A 272 -16.57 -4.33 19.90
C TYR A 272 -17.28 -3.90 18.62
N ASP A 273 -18.33 -4.63 18.28
CA ASP A 273 -19.26 -4.35 17.19
C ASP A 273 -20.37 -3.42 17.71
N ASP A 274 -20.25 -2.13 17.39
CA ASP A 274 -21.13 -1.08 17.91
C ASP A 274 -22.45 -0.94 17.12
N ASP A 275 -22.53 -1.50 15.92
CA ASP A 275 -23.73 -1.51 15.07
C ASP A 275 -24.38 -2.90 14.90
N ALA A 276 -23.84 -3.91 15.58
CA ALA A 276 -24.24 -5.32 15.51
C ALA A 276 -24.17 -5.88 14.07
N ASN A 277 -23.30 -5.34 13.23
CA ASN A 277 -23.04 -5.81 11.90
C ASN A 277 -21.62 -6.40 11.83
N PRO A 278 -21.46 -7.73 11.78
CA PRO A 278 -20.13 -8.36 11.76
C PRO A 278 -19.30 -8.06 10.50
N ASN A 279 -19.87 -7.36 9.52
CA ASN A 279 -19.22 -7.00 8.26
C ASN A 279 -18.71 -5.55 8.24
N THR A 280 -18.89 -4.77 9.32
CA THR A 280 -18.34 -3.43 9.48
C THR A 280 -17.06 -3.47 10.33
N ASP A 281 -16.30 -2.37 10.32
CA ASP A 281 -15.06 -2.26 11.07
C ASP A 281 -15.35 -2.16 12.58
N ASN A 282 -15.09 -3.25 13.32
CA ASN A 282 -15.27 -3.26 14.76
C ASN A 282 -14.20 -2.44 15.51
N THR A 283 -14.58 -1.91 16.67
CA THR A 283 -13.73 -1.08 17.51
C THR A 283 -12.76 -1.91 18.34
N LEU A 284 -11.44 -1.73 18.20
CA LEU A 284 -10.42 -2.42 19.00
C LEU A 284 -10.49 -2.05 20.49
N MET A 285 -10.79 -3.01 21.37
CA MET A 285 -11.00 -2.78 22.80
C MET A 285 -9.81 -3.15 23.68
N ALA A 286 -9.19 -4.29 23.38
CA ALA A 286 -8.09 -4.85 24.16
C ALA A 286 -7.22 -5.77 23.28
N ASN A 287 -6.00 -6.04 23.73
CA ASN A 287 -5.14 -7.06 23.13
C ASN A 287 -4.52 -7.97 24.20
N CYS A 288 -4.24 -9.21 23.83
CA CYS A 288 -3.51 -10.14 24.67
C CYS A 288 -2.05 -9.69 24.76
N ASP A 289 -1.56 -9.43 25.96
CA ASP A 289 -0.16 -9.12 26.27
C ASP A 289 0.58 -10.42 26.61
N GLY A 290 0.63 -11.32 25.64
CA GLY A 290 1.19 -12.65 25.76
C GLY A 290 0.86 -13.48 24.53
N THR A 291 1.11 -14.79 24.60
CA THR A 291 0.71 -15.70 23.52
C THR A 291 -0.77 -16.04 23.66
N PHE A 292 -1.53 -15.85 22.58
CA PHE A 292 -2.90 -16.34 22.50
C PHE A 292 -2.92 -17.73 21.86
N VAL A 293 -3.59 -18.68 22.53
CA VAL A 293 -3.75 -20.05 22.04
C VAL A 293 -5.20 -20.23 21.64
N VAL A 294 -5.44 -20.35 20.33
CA VAL A 294 -6.76 -20.71 19.78
C VAL A 294 -7.09 -22.14 20.21
N THR A 295 -8.20 -22.31 20.92
CA THR A 295 -8.72 -23.61 21.35
C THR A 295 -9.85 -24.11 20.45
N ASP A 296 -10.53 -23.19 19.76
CA ASP A 296 -11.54 -23.50 18.75
C ASP A 296 -11.29 -22.63 17.50
N PRO A 297 -10.86 -23.23 16.38
CA PRO A 297 -10.55 -22.49 15.16
C PRO A 297 -11.80 -21.98 14.42
N VAL A 298 -12.99 -22.52 14.71
CA VAL A 298 -14.24 -22.10 14.04
C VAL A 298 -14.75 -20.81 14.66
N THR A 299 -14.77 -20.75 15.98
CA THR A 299 -15.23 -19.56 16.73
C THR A 299 -14.10 -18.57 17.02
N SER A 300 -12.86 -18.91 16.65
CA SER A 300 -11.63 -18.24 17.08
C SER A 300 -11.44 -18.15 18.60
N ALA A 301 -12.24 -18.88 19.40
CA ALA A 301 -12.13 -18.88 20.83
C ALA A 301 -10.77 -19.43 21.29
N GLY A 302 -10.27 -18.91 22.41
CA GLY A 302 -8.95 -19.28 22.90
C GLY A 302 -8.60 -18.62 24.21
N THR A 303 -7.36 -18.82 24.63
CA THR A 303 -6.86 -18.36 25.92
C THR A 303 -5.63 -17.47 25.74
N CYS A 304 -5.60 -16.35 26.46
CA CYS A 304 -4.41 -15.52 26.58
C CYS A 304 -3.53 -16.07 27.70
N SER A 305 -2.29 -16.47 27.39
CA SER A 305 -1.31 -16.91 28.40
C SER A 305 -0.78 -15.76 29.26
N GLY A 306 -0.93 -14.52 28.79
CA GLY A 306 -0.58 -13.30 29.50
C GLY A 306 -1.80 -12.60 30.10
N THR A 307 -1.77 -11.27 30.10
CA THR A 307 -2.88 -10.44 30.58
C THR A 307 -3.57 -9.76 29.42
N TRP A 308 -4.90 -9.69 29.44
CA TRP A 308 -5.62 -8.79 28.53
C TRP A 308 -5.39 -7.35 28.94
N VAL A 309 -4.91 -6.53 28.01
CA VAL A 309 -4.63 -5.12 28.27
C VAL A 309 -5.40 -4.23 27.32
N THR A 310 -5.76 -3.05 27.80
CA THR A 310 -6.31 -1.97 27.00
C THR A 310 -5.39 -0.76 27.03
N TYR A 311 -5.37 -0.01 25.93
CA TYR A 311 -4.73 1.31 25.82
C TYR A 311 -5.78 2.44 25.82
N ARG A 312 -7.05 2.07 26.03
CA ARG A 312 -8.15 3.01 26.26
C ARG A 312 -8.03 3.63 27.64
N SER A 313 -8.52 4.85 27.79
CA SER A 313 -8.53 5.57 29.07
C SER A 313 -9.28 4.79 30.16
N GLN A 314 -10.29 4.01 29.78
CA GLN A 314 -10.95 3.02 30.64
C GLN A 314 -11.35 1.78 29.82
N ALA A 315 -11.48 0.63 30.50
CA ALA A 315 -12.01 -0.58 29.89
C ALA A 315 -13.55 -0.50 29.76
N GLY A 316 -14.08 -0.91 28.61
CA GLY A 316 -15.52 -0.95 28.34
C GLY A 316 -16.02 0.27 27.57
N LEU A 317 -17.30 0.58 27.76
CA LEU A 317 -18.02 1.64 27.07
C LEU A 317 -18.44 2.73 28.07
N ASP A 318 -18.59 3.96 27.58
CA ASP A 318 -19.16 5.06 28.33
C ASP A 318 -20.70 4.92 28.47
N ALA A 319 -21.33 5.90 29.12
CA ALA A 319 -22.78 5.90 29.33
C ALA A 319 -23.60 5.97 28.03
N SER A 320 -22.98 6.34 26.91
CA SER A 320 -23.60 6.41 25.59
C SER A 320 -23.36 5.14 24.77
N GLY A 321 -22.68 4.13 25.32
CA GLY A 321 -22.31 2.91 24.60
C GLY A 321 -21.11 3.07 23.67
N ILE A 322 -20.33 4.15 23.82
CA ILE A 322 -19.16 4.43 22.99
C ILE A 322 -17.89 3.97 23.72
N ALA A 323 -16.97 3.32 23.02
CA ALA A 323 -15.69 2.93 23.59
C ALA A 323 -14.88 4.15 24.04
N TYR A 324 -14.35 4.11 25.26
CA TYR A 324 -13.51 5.20 25.78
C TYR A 324 -12.33 5.49 24.85
N PRO A 325 -11.94 6.77 24.66
CA PRO A 325 -10.83 7.12 23.77
C PRO A 325 -9.52 6.52 24.26
N SER A 326 -8.59 6.29 23.32
CA SER A 326 -7.23 5.88 23.66
C SER A 326 -6.45 7.01 24.33
N ASP A 327 -5.73 6.67 25.39
CA ASP A 327 -4.70 7.53 25.99
C ASP A 327 -3.28 6.95 25.77
N GLY A 328 -3.15 5.82 25.07
CA GLY A 328 -1.88 5.15 24.79
C GLY A 328 -1.21 4.54 26.03
N VAL A 329 -1.89 4.49 27.17
CA VAL A 329 -1.34 3.93 28.41
C VAL A 329 -1.88 2.52 28.61
N LYS A 330 -0.98 1.54 28.59
CA LYS A 330 -1.27 0.12 28.85
C LYS A 330 -1.87 -0.07 30.26
N LYS A 331 -3.06 -0.67 30.32
CA LYS A 331 -3.78 -1.00 31.56
C LYS A 331 -4.33 -2.42 31.48
N PRO A 332 -4.32 -3.20 32.58
CA PRO A 332 -5.00 -4.49 32.59
C PRO A 332 -6.52 -4.30 32.44
N VAL A 333 -7.16 -5.20 31.70
CA VAL A 333 -8.62 -5.29 31.64
C VAL A 333 -9.12 -5.98 32.93
N PRO A 334 -10.05 -5.37 33.69
CA PRO A 334 -10.64 -6.01 34.87
C PRO A 334 -11.34 -7.34 34.53
N ALA A 335 -11.26 -8.31 35.44
CA ALA A 335 -11.75 -9.67 35.19
C ALA A 335 -13.27 -9.74 34.99
N ASP A 336 -14.03 -8.90 35.70
CA ASP A 336 -15.47 -8.76 35.56
C ASP A 336 -15.87 -8.16 34.21
N ILE A 337 -15.15 -7.15 33.73
CA ILE A 337 -15.35 -6.59 32.39
C ILE A 337 -15.03 -7.62 31.30
N LEU A 338 -13.92 -8.35 31.45
CA LEU A 338 -13.54 -9.41 30.51
C LEU A 338 -14.60 -10.53 30.47
N ALA A 339 -15.12 -10.95 31.63
CA ALA A 339 -16.20 -11.93 31.70
C ALA A 339 -17.49 -11.43 31.03
N ALA A 340 -17.81 -10.14 31.16
CA ALA A 340 -18.94 -9.52 30.48
C ALA A 340 -18.76 -9.51 28.95
N TRP A 341 -17.56 -9.23 28.44
CA TRP A 341 -17.26 -9.32 27.01
C TRP A 341 -17.39 -10.75 26.49
N GLN A 342 -16.87 -11.73 27.23
CA GLN A 342 -16.96 -13.15 26.85
C GLN A 342 -18.40 -13.69 26.79
N ALA A 343 -19.32 -13.08 27.53
CA ALA A 343 -20.74 -13.43 27.52
C ALA A 343 -21.56 -12.64 26.49
N ASN A 344 -20.96 -11.73 25.73
CA ASN A 344 -21.66 -10.82 24.83
C ASN A 344 -21.22 -11.02 23.37
N TYR A 345 -22.16 -11.32 22.48
CA TYR A 345 -21.91 -11.57 21.06
C TYR A 345 -21.37 -10.35 20.29
N LEU A 346 -21.57 -9.13 20.81
CA LEU A 346 -21.00 -7.90 20.24
C LEU A 346 -19.49 -7.81 20.46
N TYR A 347 -18.90 -8.68 21.27
CA TYR A 347 -17.46 -8.76 21.46
C TYR A 347 -16.92 -10.00 20.78
N THR A 348 -16.04 -9.77 19.81
CA THR A 348 -15.38 -10.84 19.06
C THR A 348 -13.89 -10.80 19.29
N ASN A 349 -13.23 -11.95 19.17
CA ASN A 349 -11.79 -12.02 19.23
C ASN A 349 -11.19 -12.37 17.87
N ALA A 350 -10.17 -11.63 17.47
CA ALA A 350 -9.49 -11.84 16.19
C ALA A 350 -8.03 -11.36 16.26
N PRO A 351 -7.15 -11.85 15.38
CA PRO A 351 -5.80 -11.32 15.25
C PRO A 351 -5.80 -9.83 14.85
N LEU A 352 -4.85 -9.05 15.38
CA LEU A 352 -4.57 -7.67 14.99
C LEU A 352 -3.77 -7.63 13.68
N GLU A 353 -4.36 -8.14 12.60
CA GLU A 353 -3.67 -8.29 11.31
C GLU A 353 -3.14 -6.97 10.75
N ASP A 354 -3.72 -5.83 11.13
CA ASP A 354 -3.20 -4.52 10.74
C ASP A 354 -1.74 -4.32 11.14
N LEU A 355 -1.26 -4.93 12.23
CA LEU A 355 0.15 -4.87 12.63
C LEU A 355 1.11 -5.58 11.65
N ALA A 356 0.59 -6.51 10.84
CA ALA A 356 1.34 -7.16 9.77
C ALA A 356 1.20 -6.43 8.43
N ASN A 357 0.24 -5.51 8.29
CA ASN A 357 -0.08 -4.84 7.04
C ASN A 357 0.40 -3.38 7.05
N LEU A 358 1.51 -3.12 6.37
CA LEU A 358 2.08 -1.78 6.22
C LEU A 358 1.49 -1.09 4.98
N GLY A 359 0.82 0.04 5.15
CA GLY A 359 0.42 0.90 4.04
C GLY A 359 1.64 1.55 3.40
N LEU A 360 1.83 1.37 2.10
CA LEU A 360 2.92 1.96 1.33
C LEU A 360 2.33 2.85 0.22
N ASN A 361 2.76 4.11 0.17
CA ASN A 361 2.33 5.07 -0.84
C ASN A 361 3.55 5.70 -1.50
N TYR A 362 3.59 5.66 -2.83
CA TYR A 362 4.67 6.20 -3.68
C TYR A 362 4.17 6.33 -5.12
N TYR A 363 4.92 7.07 -5.95
CA TYR A 363 4.62 7.17 -7.38
C TYR A 363 5.69 6.49 -8.23
N ILE A 364 5.26 5.81 -9.30
CA ILE A 364 6.12 5.32 -10.38
C ILE A 364 5.89 6.19 -11.60
N THR A 365 6.98 6.69 -12.18
CA THR A 365 6.97 7.40 -13.46
C THR A 365 7.58 6.53 -14.55
N VAL A 366 6.88 6.47 -15.69
CA VAL A 366 7.28 5.73 -16.89
C VAL A 366 7.29 6.68 -18.09
N ASN A 367 8.26 6.53 -18.98
CA ASN A 367 8.36 7.34 -20.19
C ASN A 367 8.78 6.54 -21.45
N LYS A 368 9.24 7.29 -22.46
CA LYS A 368 9.66 6.89 -23.81
C LYS A 368 10.53 5.68 -23.90
N LEU A 369 11.41 5.64 -22.93
CA LEU A 369 12.65 4.90 -23.05
C LEU A 369 12.36 3.41 -22.80
N ASN A 370 11.10 3.06 -22.56
CA ASN A 370 10.61 1.70 -22.42
C ASN A 370 10.90 0.77 -23.60
N ALA A 371 10.99 1.31 -24.82
CA ALA A 371 11.41 0.54 -25.99
C ALA A 371 12.90 0.13 -25.93
N ASN A 372 13.72 0.85 -25.16
CA ASN A 372 15.16 0.61 -25.00
C ASN A 372 15.49 -0.16 -23.70
N TRP A 373 14.48 -0.51 -22.90
CA TRP A 373 14.69 -1.31 -21.70
C TRP A 373 15.24 -2.70 -22.02
N LYS A 374 15.94 -3.30 -21.05
CA LYS A 374 16.54 -4.63 -21.19
C LYS A 374 15.50 -5.71 -21.51
N THR A 375 14.28 -5.51 -21.02
CA THR A 375 13.10 -6.25 -21.44
C THR A 375 12.12 -5.21 -22.00
N PRO A 376 12.10 -4.98 -23.33
CA PRO A 376 11.27 -3.92 -23.91
C PRO A 376 9.81 -4.04 -23.47
N ASN A 377 9.19 -2.91 -23.14
CA ASN A 377 7.77 -2.83 -22.79
C ASN A 377 7.36 -3.59 -21.51
N GLN A 378 8.31 -3.97 -20.66
CA GLN A 378 8.02 -4.60 -19.38
C GLN A 378 9.01 -4.12 -18.32
N PHE A 379 8.53 -3.91 -17.09
CA PHE A 379 9.40 -3.76 -15.94
C PHE A 379 8.91 -4.60 -14.76
N VAL A 380 9.76 -4.72 -13.75
CA VAL A 380 9.51 -5.45 -12.52
C VAL A 380 9.68 -4.50 -11.34
N LEU A 381 8.69 -4.50 -10.46
CA LEU A 381 8.79 -3.96 -9.11
C LEU A 381 9.14 -5.12 -8.18
N ARG A 382 10.32 -5.05 -7.58
CA ARG A 382 10.84 -6.06 -6.64
C ARG A 382 10.76 -5.55 -5.22
N PHE A 383 10.14 -6.32 -4.32
CA PHE A 383 10.25 -6.12 -2.87
C PHE A 383 11.21 -7.15 -2.27
N THR A 384 12.17 -6.70 -1.49
CA THR A 384 13.12 -7.56 -0.77
C THR A 384 12.98 -7.33 0.74
N PRO A 385 12.60 -8.36 1.52
CA PRO A 385 12.60 -8.29 2.99
C PRO A 385 13.99 -8.01 3.57
N LYS A 386 14.04 -7.35 4.74
CA LYS A 386 15.26 -7.16 5.55
C LYS A 386 15.14 -7.93 6.86
N TYR A 387 16.25 -8.49 7.35
CA TYR A 387 16.33 -9.28 8.59
C TYR A 387 17.43 -8.78 9.53
#